data_AF-A0A6L9G1Z5-F1
#
_entry.id   AF-A0A6L9G1Z5-F1
#
_cell.length_a   1.000
_cell.length_b   1.000
_cell.length_c   1.000
_cell.angle_alpha   90.00
_cell.angle_beta   90.00
_cell.angle_gamma   90.00
#
_symmetry.space_group_name_H-M   'P 1'
#
loop_
_entity.id
_entity.type
_entity.pdbx_description
1 polymer ?
#
loop_
_entity_poly.entity_id
_entity_poly.type
_entity_poly.pdbx_seq_one_letter_code
_entity_poly.pdbx_strand_id
1 'polypeptide(L)'
;MNAVQKLIATGISLGAGFLGSKLVDQVWKGFTGNTAPRKGSEEAAEASMRQALGFAVFSAVVAAVIQVLADRGTTKAIAKFTK
;
A
#
# COMPACT_ATOMS: atom_id res chain seq x y z
N MET A 1 2.95 25.18 -2.03
CA MET A 1 1.63 24.57 -1.76
C MET A 1 0.92 25.36 -0.67
N ASN A 2 -0.32 25.76 -0.90
CA ASN A 2 -1.12 26.55 0.05
C ASN A 2 -1.83 25.64 1.06
N ALA A 3 -2.33 26.18 2.18
CA ALA A 3 -2.92 25.40 3.29
C ALA A 3 -4.04 24.43 2.84
N VAL A 4 -4.89 24.85 1.89
CA VAL A 4 -5.95 24.00 1.31
C VAL A 4 -5.38 22.79 0.57
N GLN A 5 -4.31 22.96 -0.21
CA GLN A 5 -3.65 21.86 -0.91
C GLN A 5 -3.04 20.86 0.06
N LYS A 6 -2.51 21.32 1.19
CA LYS A 6 -2.02 20.44 2.25
C LYS A 6 -3.14 19.62 2.87
N LEU A 7 -4.29 20.23 3.17
CA LEU A 7 -5.44 19.50 3.72
C LEU A 7 -5.96 18.43 2.75
N ILE A 8 -6.07 18.75 1.46
CA ILE A 8 -6.47 17.79 0.43
C ILE A 8 -5.43 16.66 0.32
N ALA A 9 -4.14 16.98 0.26
CA ALA A 9 -3.07 15.98 0.19
C ALA A 9 -3.07 15.06 1.42
N THR A 10 -3.26 15.61 2.62
CA THR A 10 -3.40 14.83 3.85
C THR A 10 -4.62 13.93 3.80
N GLY A 11 -5.79 14.44 3.38
CA GLY A 11 -7.01 13.64 3.25
C GLY A 11 -6.85 12.48 2.26
N ILE A 12 -6.24 12.74 1.10
CA ILE A 12 -5.92 11.72 0.10
C ILE A 12 -4.94 10.70 0.69
N SER A 13 -3.90 11.13 1.39
CA SER A 13 -2.89 10.24 1.97
C SER A 13 -3.49 9.31 3.03
N LEU A 14 -4.36 9.83 3.89
CA LEU A 14 -5.08 9.03 4.88
C LEU A 14 -6.04 8.03 4.23
N GLY A 15 -6.83 8.47 3.25
CA GLY A 15 -7.73 7.60 2.50
C GLY A 15 -7.01 6.51 1.73
N ALA A 16 -5.91 6.86 1.06
CA ALA A 16 -5.05 5.92 0.34
C ALA A 16 -4.39 4.92 1.28
N GLY A 17 -3.91 5.36 2.45
CA GLY A 17 -3.37 4.48 3.48
C GLY A 17 -4.40 3.47 3.99
N PHE A 18 -5.62 3.93 4.29
CA PHE A 18 -6.70 3.05 4.76
C PHE A 18 -7.09 2.00 3.69
N LEU A 19 -7.38 2.45 2.47
CA LEU A 19 -7.79 1.57 1.38
C LEU A 19 -6.67 0.63 0.93
N GLY A 20 -5.44 1.15 0.79
CA GLY A 20 -4.26 0.37 0.43
C GLY A 20 -3.99 -0.73 1.45
N SER A 21 -4.12 -0.42 2.74
CA SER A 21 -3.93 -1.41 3.80
C SER A 21 -4.95 -2.55 3.71
N LYS A 22 -6.25 -2.26 3.48
CA LYS A 22 -7.26 -3.31 3.30
C LYS A 22 -7.02 -4.17 2.06
N LEU A 23 -6.56 -3.55 0.98
CA LEU A 23 -6.29 -4.26 -0.27
C LEU A 23 -5.13 -5.26 -0.08
N VAL A 24 -4.05 -4.84 0.57
CA VAL A 24 -2.93 -5.73 0.93
C VAL A 24 -3.42 -6.91 1.77
N ASP A 25 -4.25 -6.67 2.79
CA ASP A 25 -4.78 -7.74 3.65
C ASP A 25 -5.68 -8.73 2.89
N GLN A 26 -6.55 -8.21 2.01
CA GLN A 26 -7.45 -9.02 1.19
C GLN A 26 -6.67 -9.91 0.23
N VAL A 27 -5.68 -9.34 -0.47
CA VAL A 27 -4.87 -10.13 -1.41
C VAL A 27 -4.04 -11.16 -0.64
N TRP A 28 -3.45 -10.78 0.50
CA TRP A 28 -2.69 -11.72 1.33
C TRP A 28 -3.56 -12.89 1.81
N LYS A 29 -4.75 -12.59 2.34
CA LYS A 29 -5.70 -13.62 2.80
C LYS A 29 -6.16 -14.50 1.64
N GLY A 30 -6.40 -13.92 0.46
CA GLY A 30 -6.76 -14.67 -0.74
C GLY A 30 -5.68 -15.66 -1.19
N PHE A 31 -4.41 -15.28 -1.09
CA PHE A 31 -3.30 -16.15 -1.48
C PHE A 31 -2.89 -17.18 -0.43
N THR A 32 -2.96 -16.82 0.86
CA THR A 32 -2.39 -17.63 1.94
C THR A 32 -3.43 -18.34 2.80
N GLY A 33 -4.70 -17.95 2.70
CA GLY A 33 -5.78 -18.39 3.58
C GLY A 33 -5.73 -17.79 4.99
N ASN A 34 -4.64 -17.11 5.35
CA ASN A 34 -4.37 -16.59 6.69
C ASN A 34 -4.45 -15.07 6.74
N THR A 35 -4.68 -14.53 7.93
CA THR A 35 -4.57 -13.09 8.17
C THR A 35 -3.13 -12.62 7.97
N ALA A 36 -2.97 -11.38 7.50
CA ALA A 36 -1.67 -10.76 7.31
C ALA A 36 -0.99 -10.56 8.67
N PRO A 37 0.24 -11.06 8.88
CA PRO A 37 0.95 -10.89 10.14
C PRO A 37 1.43 -9.44 10.26
N ARG A 38 0.56 -8.58 10.79
CA ARG A 38 0.86 -7.16 10.98
C ARG A 38 1.51 -6.92 12.32
N LYS A 39 2.57 -6.10 12.30
CA LYS A 39 3.30 -5.70 13.51
C LYS A 39 2.33 -5.22 14.60
N GLY A 40 2.38 -5.87 15.76
CA GLY A 40 1.52 -5.56 16.91
C GLY A 40 0.21 -6.35 16.99
N SER A 41 -0.03 -7.30 16.07
CA SER A 41 -1.13 -8.26 16.18
C SER A 41 -0.63 -9.59 16.76
N GLU A 42 -1.55 -10.36 17.36
CA GLU A 42 -1.27 -11.68 17.94
C GLU A 42 -0.74 -12.64 16.86
N GLU A 43 -1.27 -12.52 15.63
CA GLU A 43 -0.85 -13.32 14.49
C GLU A 43 0.55 -12.97 13.99
N ALA A 44 1.07 -11.77 14.27
CA ALA A 44 2.46 -11.44 13.98
C ALA A 44 3.42 -11.96 15.05
N ALA A 45 2.97 -12.13 16.29
CA ALA A 45 3.75 -12.78 17.35
C ALA A 45 3.83 -14.29 17.12
N GLU A 46 2.76 -14.89 16.58
CA GLU A 46 2.68 -16.31 16.25
C GLU A 46 3.16 -16.66 14.82
N ALA A 47 3.42 -15.65 13.99
CA ALA A 47 3.86 -15.87 12.61
C ALA A 47 5.21 -16.60 12.57
N SER A 48 5.24 -17.71 11.83
CA SER A 48 6.51 -18.37 11.53
C SER A 48 7.45 -17.45 10.74
N MET A 49 8.76 -17.63 10.89
CA MET A 49 9.79 -16.89 10.15
C MET A 49 9.54 -16.91 8.63
N ARG A 50 9.08 -18.04 8.09
CA ARG A 50 8.75 -18.20 6.66
C ARG A 50 7.57 -17.33 6.24
N GLN A 51 6.53 -17.25 7.09
CA GLN A 51 5.34 -16.45 6.82
C GLN A 51 5.64 -14.94 6.95
N ALA A 52 6.44 -14.54 7.93
CA ALA A 52 6.88 -13.15 8.08
C ALA A 52 7.74 -12.70 6.87
N LEU A 53 8.69 -13.52 6.42
CA LEU A 53 9.48 -13.25 5.22
C LEU A 53 8.61 -13.21 3.96
N GLY A 54 7.68 -14.15 3.80
CA GLY A 54 6.73 -14.14 2.69
C GLY A 54 5.89 -12.87 2.66
N PHE A 55 5.42 -12.41 3.82
CA PHE A 55 4.63 -11.19 3.93
C PHE A 55 5.45 -9.94 3.60
N ALA A 56 6.71 -9.88 4.06
CA ALA A 56 7.60 -8.78 3.75
C ALA A 56 7.87 -8.68 2.24
N VAL A 57 8.18 -9.80 1.58
CA VAL A 57 8.40 -9.85 0.13
C VAL A 57 7.14 -9.48 -0.63
N PHE A 58 5.99 -10.06 -0.26
CA PHE A 58 4.71 -9.73 -0.89
C PHE A 58 4.37 -8.25 -0.76
N SER A 59 4.53 -7.68 0.43
CA SER A 59 4.29 -6.25 0.68
C SER A 59 5.23 -5.38 -0.15
N ALA A 60 6.51 -5.75 -0.28
CA ALA A 60 7.47 -5.04 -1.12
C ALA A 60 7.08 -5.07 -2.60
N VAL A 61 6.61 -6.21 -3.10
CA VAL A 61 6.11 -6.34 -4.48
C VAL A 61 4.90 -5.43 -4.72
N VAL A 62 3.92 -5.45 -3.82
CA VAL A 62 2.73 -4.58 -3.94
C VAL A 62 3.13 -3.11 -3.91
N ALA A 63 4.03 -2.72 -3.01
CA ALA A 63 4.53 -1.36 -2.92
C ALA A 63 5.23 -0.92 -4.23
N ALA A 64 6.09 -1.77 -4.79
CA ALA A 64 6.78 -1.50 -6.05
C ALA A 64 5.80 -1.32 -7.22
N VAL A 65 4.76 -2.17 -7.31
CA VAL A 65 3.72 -2.03 -8.34
C VAL A 65 2.97 -0.71 -8.21
N ILE A 66 2.56 -0.35 -6.99
CA ILE A 66 1.89 0.94 -6.72
C ILE A 66 2.80 2.10 -7.13
N GLN A 67 4.08 2.04 -6.78
CA GLN A 67 5.05 3.10 -7.11
C GLN A 67 5.20 3.27 -8.62
N VAL A 68 5.40 2.17 -9.37
CA VAL A 68 5.50 2.22 -10.84
C VAL A 68 4.23 2.77 -11.48
N LEU A 69 3.06 2.37 -11.00
CA LEU A 69 1.78 2.88 -11.50
C LEU A 69 1.58 4.35 -11.16
N ALA A 70 1.97 4.79 -9.97
CA ALA A 70 1.91 6.18 -9.55
C ALA A 70 2.85 7.06 -10.39
N ASP A 71 4.08 6.62 -10.64
CA ASP A 71 5.06 7.35 -11.45
C ASP A 71 4.59 7.48 -12.90
N ARG A 72 4.09 6.37 -13.48
CA ARG A 72 3.51 6.37 -14.84
C ARG A 72 2.26 7.24 -14.92
N GLY A 73 1.38 7.18 -13.92
CA GLY A 73 0.17 7.97 -13.83
C GLY A 73 0.46 9.46 -13.74
N THR A 74 1.39 9.84 -12.86
CA THR A 74 1.88 11.21 -12.70
C THR A 74 2.45 11.76 -14.01
N THR A 75 3.32 10.99 -14.67
CA THR A 75 3.92 11.37 -15.95
C THR A 75 2.85 11.61 -17.02
N LYS A 76 1.87 10.71 -17.14
CA LYS A 76 0.74 10.87 -18.08
C LYS A 76 -0.13 12.08 -17.76
N ALA A 77 -0.40 12.34 -16.49
CA ALA A 77 -1.18 13.49 -16.07
C ALA A 77 -0.45 14.79 -16.41
N ILE A 78 0.82 14.91 -16.04
CA ILE A 78 1.66 16.08 -16.38
C ILE A 78 1.68 16.31 -17.89
N ALA A 79 1.93 15.26 -18.70
CA ALA A 79 1.93 15.37 -20.15
C ALA A 79 0.60 15.86 -20.75
N LYS A 80 -0.52 15.60 -20.08
CA LYS A 80 -1.85 16.09 -20.48
C LYS A 80 -2.09 17.57 -20.12
N PHE A 81 -1.42 18.09 -19.09
CA PHE A 81 -1.53 19.50 -18.66
C PHE A 81 -0.44 20.41 -19.24
N THR A 82 0.66 19.85 -19.73
CA THR A 82 1.77 20.60 -20.38
C THR A 82 1.61 20.68 -21.91
N LYS A 83 0.55 20.11 -22.48
CA LYS A 83 0.20 20.22 -23.90
C LYS A 83 -0.93 21.22 -24.09
#